data_AF-A0A1W6ZQB1-F1
#
_entry.id   AF-A0A1W6ZQB1-F1
#
_cell.length_a   1.000
_cell.length_b   1.000
_cell.length_c   1.000
_cell.angle_alpha   90.00
_cell.angle_beta   90.00
_cell.angle_gamma   90.00
#
_symmetry.space_group_name_H-M   'P 1'
#
loop_
_entity.id
_entity.type
_entity.pdbx_description
1 polymer ?
#
loop_
_entity_poly.entity_id
_entity_poly.type
_entity_poly.pdbx_seq_one_letter_code
_entity_poly.pdbx_strand_id
1 'polypeptide(L)' 'MSQYPTPNYRTPKQAAEHRAYMIRTILWLAAIPPLLFLVMVYGYSDQAPAFLRDLTVQLDAMFGRPVWSIITPTPK' A
#
# COMPACT_ATOMS: atom_id res chain seq x y z
N MET A 1 35.57 -0.64 23.32
CA MET A 1 34.17 -0.21 23.13
C MET A 1 33.37 -1.44 22.72
N SER A 2 32.30 -1.79 23.44
CA SER A 2 31.52 -3.01 23.11
C SER A 2 30.89 -2.87 21.73
N GLN A 3 31.17 -3.83 20.86
CA GLN A 3 30.74 -3.88 19.46
C GLN A 3 29.25 -4.24 19.28
N TYR A 4 28.52 -4.42 20.40
CA TYR A 4 27.13 -4.85 20.42
C TYR A 4 26.23 -3.73 20.96
N PRO A 5 25.07 -3.49 20.33
CA PRO A 5 24.08 -2.58 20.87
C PRO A 5 23.62 -3.08 22.24
N THR A 6 23.51 -2.17 23.22
CA THR A 6 22.99 -2.48 24.55
C THR A 6 21.60 -3.12 24.46
N PRO A 7 21.35 -4.24 25.16
CA PRO A 7 20.06 -4.91 25.12
C PRO A 7 18.95 -3.96 25.59
N ASN A 8 17.92 -3.78 24.76
CA ASN A 8 16.78 -2.92 25.05
C ASN A 8 15.70 -3.74 25.76
N TYR A 9 15.71 -3.71 27.10
CA TYR A 9 14.70 -4.35 27.92
C TYR A 9 13.41 -3.51 27.91
N ARG A 10 12.45 -3.88 27.06
CA ARG A 10 11.14 -3.23 27.01
C ARG A 10 10.34 -3.58 28.26
N THR A 11 9.75 -2.57 28.88
CA THR A 11 8.78 -2.78 29.96
C THR A 11 7.51 -3.47 29.43
N PRO A 12 6.71 -4.14 30.29
CA PRO A 12 5.46 -4.78 29.87
C PRO A 12 4.49 -3.82 29.17
N LYS A 13 4.45 -2.56 29.61
CA LYS A 13 3.64 -1.50 29.01
C LYS A 13 4.10 -1.19 27.57
N GLN A 14 5.40 -0.96 27.37
CA GLN A 14 5.96 -0.70 26.04
C GLN A 14 5.76 -1.88 25.08
N ALA A 15 5.83 -3.11 25.58
CA ALA A 15 5.55 -4.30 24.79
C ALA A 15 4.08 -4.37 24.34
N ALA A 16 3.13 -4.01 25.21
CA ALA A 16 1.71 -3.96 24.89
C ALA A 16 1.39 -2.86 23.86
N GLU A 17 1.94 -1.66 24.04
CA GLU A 17 1.77 -0.54 23.10
C GLU A 17 2.32 -0.87 21.71
N HIS A 18 3.50 -1.49 21.64
CA HIS A 18 4.08 -1.93 20.37
C HIS A 18 3.23 -2.98 19.66
N ARG A 19 2.65 -3.93 20.40
CA ARG A 19 1.73 -4.93 19.83
C ARG A 19 0.46 -4.27 19.28
N ALA A 20 -0.13 -3.34 20.04
CA ALA A 20 -1.31 -2.61 19.58
C ALA A 20 -1.02 -1.79 18.31
N TYR A 21 0.13 -1.12 18.26
CA TYR A 21 0.59 -0.41 17.07
C TYR A 21 0.76 -1.35 15.87
N MET A 22 1.43 -2.50 16.07
CA MET A 22 1.61 -3.49 15.01
C MET A 22 0.27 -4.02 14.49
N ILE A 23 -0.66 -4.39 15.37
CA ILE A 23 -1.98 -4.89 14.97
C ILE A 23 -2.71 -3.83 14.15
N ARG A 24 -2.77 -2.58 14.64
CA ARG A 24 -3.38 -1.47 13.90
C ARG A 24 -2.75 -1.30 12.53
N THR A 25 -1.42 -1.35 12.45
CA THR A 25 -0.68 -1.18 11.20
C THR A 25 -1.00 -2.30 10.21
N ILE A 26 -1.02 -3.55 10.68
CA ILE A 26 -1.37 -4.73 9.85
C ILE A 26 -2.82 -4.62 9.36
N LEU A 27 -3.75 -4.22 10.21
CA LEU A 27 -5.16 -4.04 9.82
C LEU A 27 -5.30 -2.96 8.73
N TRP A 28 -4.60 -1.83 8.87
CA TRP A 28 -4.59 -0.80 7.83
C TRP A 28 -3.92 -1.29 6.53
N LEU A 29 -2.79 -1.99 6.63
CA LEU A 29 -2.12 -2.58 5.47
C LEU A 29 -2.99 -3.63 4.76
N ALA A 30 -3.85 -4.35 5.49
CA ALA A 30 -4.79 -5.30 4.91
C ALA A 30 -6.02 -4.60 4.29
N ALA A 31 -6.48 -3.49 4.88
CA ALA A 31 -7.68 -2.79 4.43
C ALA A 31 -7.42 -1.83 3.25
N ILE A 32 -6.25 -1.18 3.19
CA ILE A 32 -5.94 -0.18 2.17
C ILE A 32 -5.94 -0.76 0.74
N PRO A 33 -5.27 -1.91 0.45
CA PRO A 33 -5.25 -2.46 -0.91
C PRO A 33 -6.63 -2.76 -1.51
N PRO A 34 -7.56 -3.47 -0.82
CA PRO A 34 -8.89 -3.71 -1.38
C PRO A 34 -9.70 -2.42 -1.51
N LEU A 35 -9.56 -1.45 -0.59
CA LEU A 35 -10.23 -0.15 -0.73
C LEU A 35 -9.73 0.62 -1.96
N LEU A 36 -8.42 0.67 -2.17
CA LEU A 36 -7.84 1.27 -3.36
C LEU A 36 -8.31 0.57 -4.64
N PHE A 37 -8.36 -0.76 -4.62
CA PHE A 37 -8.89 -1.54 -5.75
C PHE A 37 -10.35 -1.16 -6.06
N LEU A 38 -11.21 -1.07 -5.03
CA LEU A 38 -12.60 -0.66 -5.22
C LEU A 38 -12.71 0.77 -5.77
N VAL A 39 -11.88 1.70 -5.30
CA VAL A 39 -11.82 3.07 -5.84
C VAL A 39 -11.43 3.06 -7.31
N MET A 40 -10.45 2.25 -7.71
CA MET A 40 -10.06 2.10 -9.12
C MET A 40 -11.20 1.53 -9.96
N VAL A 41 -11.82 0.43 -9.52
CA VAL A 41 -12.96 -0.20 -10.21
C VAL A 41 -14.12 0.78 -10.39
N TYR A 42 -14.45 1.53 -9.33
CA TYR A 42 -15.48 2.56 -9.41
C TYR A 42 -15.06 3.69 -10.35
N GLY A 43 -13.79 4.13 -10.31
CA GLY A 43 -13.26 5.15 -11.20
C GLY A 43 -13.40 4.81 -12.68
N TYR A 44 -13.25 3.54 -13.08
CA TYR A 44 -13.49 3.10 -14.46
C TYR A 44 -14.97 2.96 -14.84
N SER A 45 -15.90 3.16 -13.90
CA SER A 45 -17.34 3.08 -14.16
C SER A 45 -17.92 4.35 -14.80
N ASP A 46 -18.95 4.17 -15.63
CA ASP A 46 -19.77 5.23 -16.21
C ASP A 46 -20.56 6.06 -15.17
N GLN A 47 -20.52 5.68 -13.89
CA GLN A 47 -21.13 6.43 -12.78
C GLN A 47 -20.15 7.31 -12.01
N ALA A 48 -18.83 7.17 -12.22
CA ALA A 48 -17.85 7.98 -11.51
C ALA A 48 -17.80 9.45 -12.00
N PRO A 49 -17.58 10.42 -11.09
CA PRO A 49 -17.38 11.81 -11.48
C PRO A 49 -16.09 11.97 -12.30
N ALA A 50 -16.08 12.95 -13.23
CA ALA A 50 -15.00 13.14 -14.20
C ALA A 50 -13.61 13.26 -13.56
N PHE A 51 -13.49 14.00 -12.45
CA PHE A 51 -12.21 14.15 -11.75
C PHE A 51 -11.65 12.82 -11.23
N LEU A 52 -12.52 11.89 -10.82
CA LEU A 52 -12.12 10.61 -10.27
C LEU A 52 -11.64 9.68 -11.38
N ARG A 53 -12.34 9.69 -12.53
CA ARG A 53 -11.90 9.00 -13.75
C ARG A 53 -10.50 9.44 -14.15
N ASP A 54 -10.30 10.76 -14.30
CA ASP A 54 -9.02 11.32 -14.73
C ASP A 54 -7.88 10.95 -13.77
N LEU A 55 -8.15 10.99 -12.45
CA LEU A 55 -7.20 10.57 -11.43
C LEU A 55 -6.85 9.08 -11.57
N THR A 56 -7.84 8.20 -11.73
CA THR A 56 -7.59 6.76 -11.87
C THR A 56 -6.81 6.43 -13.15
N VAL A 57 -7.10 7.11 -14.25
CA VAL A 57 -6.35 6.98 -15.52
C VAL A 57 -4.91 7.45 -15.37
N GLN A 58 -4.66 8.56 -14.67
CA GLN A 58 -3.29 9.03 -14.40
C GLN A 58 -2.50 8.06 -13.54
N LEU A 59 -3.12 7.51 -12.50
CA LEU A 59 -2.48 6.53 -11.62
C LEU A 59 -2.12 5.24 -12.38
N ASP A 60 -3.01 4.75 -13.23
CA ASP A 60 -2.75 3.59 -14.07
C ASP A 60 -1.67 3.87 -15.13
N ALA A 61 -1.64 5.07 -15.70
CA ALA A 61 -0.56 5.47 -16.59
C ALA A 61 0.81 5.53 -15.89
N MET A 62 0.84 5.98 -14.62
CA MET A 62 2.08 6.15 -13.85
C MET A 62 2.63 4.83 -13.30
N PHE A 63 1.76 3.90 -12.88
CA PHE A 63 2.17 2.65 -12.25
C PHE A 63 1.88 1.41 -13.10
N GLY A 64 0.72 1.35 -13.75
CA GLY A 64 0.28 0.23 -14.56
C GLY A 64 1.11 0.06 -15.83
N ARG A 65 1.37 1.14 -16.59
CA ARG A 65 2.13 1.05 -17.85
C ARG A 65 3.59 0.61 -17.68
N PRO A 66 4.36 1.10 -16.70
CA PRO A 66 5.70 0.60 -16.45
C PRO A 66 5.71 -0.88 -16.05
N VAL A 67 4.78 -1.30 -15.19
CA VAL A 67 4.65 -2.71 -14.80
C VAL A 67 4.31 -3.57 -16.01
N TRP A 68 3.34 -3.15 -16.83
CA TRP A 68 2.99 -3.81 -18.08
C TRP A 68 4.20 -3.97 -19.00
N SER A 69 5.00 -2.93 -19.19
CA SER A 69 6.21 -3.00 -20.03
C SER A 69 7.26 -4.02 -19.54
N ILE A 70 7.29 -4.33 -18.24
CA ILE A 70 8.19 -5.33 -17.66
C ILE A 70 7.65 -6.76 -17.86
N ILE A 71 6.33 -6.94 -17.83
CA ILE A 71 5.68 -8.26 -17.90
C ILE A 71 5.28 -8.66 -19.32
N THR A 72 5.11 -7.72 -20.25
CA THR A 72 4.87 -8.04 -21.66
C THR A 72 6.19 -8.35 -22.36
N PRO A 73 6.39 -9.57 -22.87
CA PRO A 73 7.56 -9.86 -23.69
C PRO A 73 7.50 -9.01 -24.97
N THR A 74 8.60 -8.33 -25.28
CA THR A 74 8.77 -7.64 -26.55
C THR A 74 8.54 -8.65 -27.69
N PRO A 75 7.66 -8.36 -28.67
CA PRO A 75 7.55 -9.23 -29.83
C PRO A 75 8.91 -9.27 -30.54
N LYS A 76 9.42 -10.49 -30.81
CA LYS A 76 10.64 -10.71 -31.58
C LYS A 76 10.47 -10.26 -33.02
#